data_AF-A0AAJ4VH11-F1
#
_entry.id   AF-A0AAJ4VH11-F1
#
_cell.length_a   1.000
_cell.length_b   1.000
_cell.length_c   1.000
_cell.angle_alpha   90.00
_cell.angle_beta   90.00
_cell.angle_gamma   90.00
#
_symmetry.space_group_name_H-M   'P 1'
#
loop_
_entity.id
_entity.type
_entity.pdbx_description
1 polymer ?
#
loop_
_entity_poly.entity_id
_entity_poly.type
_entity_poly.pdbx_seq_one_letter_code
_entity_poly.pdbx_strand_id
1 'polypeptide(L)'
;MIISNTINDFFNNFHLNEQSRLSYFTKYHTEFQHAGYDEHVLCQNIHPTLLKLEQDLPLILKINTTLVHIIFEVRLKFLKQYQTYLKPDIYFLVGTYKEDASIQLEDNAHLYLFIESLCHKYDLLYDVIAYYLAKLYIYEIIKEYYPETITTTILNNKHVILEEAIVLHILKTLNYTYPYKDRHDFKDIQQLASKLESEFTTETILQVVQK
;
A
#
# COMPACT_ATOMS: atom_id res chain seq x y z
N MET A 1 -12.11 -2.15 -10.98
CA MET A 1 -11.53 -0.94 -10.35
C MET A 1 -12.58 -0.25 -9.50
N ILE A 2 -12.68 -0.75 -8.29
CA ILE A 2 -13.40 -0.15 -7.18
C ILE A 2 -12.39 0.71 -6.41
N ILE A 3 -12.78 1.92 -6.02
CA ILE A 3 -12.11 2.65 -4.93
C ILE A 3 -13.14 2.70 -3.81
N SER A 4 -13.03 1.75 -2.88
CA SER A 4 -13.92 1.64 -1.75
C SER A 4 -13.49 2.66 -0.72
N ASN A 5 -14.19 3.80 -0.71
CA ASN A 5 -14.01 4.80 0.33
C ASN A 5 -14.75 4.37 1.61
N THR A 6 -14.26 3.30 2.20
CA THR A 6 -14.69 2.76 3.48
C THR A 6 -14.53 3.75 4.63
N ILE A 7 -13.79 4.86 4.46
CA ILE A 7 -13.71 5.95 5.45
C ILE A 7 -15.04 6.69 5.56
N ASN A 8 -15.71 6.97 4.43
CA ASN A 8 -17.03 7.61 4.45
C ASN A 8 -18.09 6.69 5.06
N ASP A 9 -18.08 5.41 4.68
CA ASP A 9 -18.98 4.43 5.29
C ASP A 9 -18.69 4.28 6.80
N PHE A 10 -17.41 4.28 7.17
CA PHE A 10 -16.95 4.23 8.56
C PHE A 10 -17.57 5.37 9.38
N PHE A 11 -17.38 6.62 8.99
CA PHE A 11 -17.87 7.75 9.78
C PHE A 11 -19.38 7.95 9.75
N ASN A 12 -20.05 7.52 8.68
CA ASN A 12 -21.50 7.66 8.58
C ASN A 12 -22.24 6.57 9.35
N ASN A 13 -21.65 5.37 9.48
CA ASN A 13 -22.36 4.19 10.00
C ASN A 13 -21.74 3.61 11.28
N PHE A 14 -20.53 4.03 11.67
CA PHE A 14 -19.81 3.49 12.82
C PHE A 14 -19.24 4.61 13.69
N HIS A 15 -19.84 4.79 14.87
CA HIS A 15 -19.33 5.73 15.86
C HIS A 15 -18.00 5.22 16.48
N LEU A 16 -17.21 6.13 17.04
CA LEU A 16 -15.99 5.80 17.77
C LEU A 16 -16.33 5.22 19.16
N ASN A 17 -16.87 4.01 19.18
CA ASN A 17 -17.10 3.21 20.38
C ASN A 17 -16.87 1.72 20.08
N GLU A 18 -16.75 0.92 21.13
CA GLU A 18 -16.43 -0.51 21.03
C GLU A 18 -17.43 -1.29 20.17
N GLN A 19 -18.74 -1.13 20.43
CA GLN A 19 -19.79 -1.88 19.73
C GLN A 19 -19.81 -1.58 18.22
N SER A 20 -19.68 -0.30 17.85
CA SER A 20 -19.61 0.12 16.45
C SER A 20 -18.32 -0.39 15.78
N ARG A 21 -17.19 -0.42 16.49
CA ARG A 21 -15.94 -0.95 15.92
C ARG A 21 -15.95 -2.46 15.73
N LEU A 22 -16.54 -3.22 16.65
CA LEU A 22 -16.77 -4.66 16.46
C LEU A 22 -17.63 -4.89 15.21
N SER A 23 -18.72 -4.13 15.08
CA SER A 23 -19.62 -4.22 13.92
C SER A 23 -18.90 -3.87 12.61
N TYR A 24 -17.98 -2.91 12.63
CA TYR A 24 -17.15 -2.54 11.49
C TYR A 24 -16.21 -3.68 11.08
N PHE A 25 -15.46 -4.27 12.02
CA PHE A 25 -14.56 -5.38 11.72
C PHE A 25 -15.30 -6.61 11.19
N THR A 26 -16.45 -6.96 11.76
CA THR A 26 -17.28 -8.07 11.27
C THR A 26 -17.86 -7.77 9.88
N LYS A 27 -18.33 -6.54 9.62
CA LYS A 27 -18.87 -6.17 8.30
C LYS A 27 -17.82 -6.31 7.19
N TYR A 28 -16.59 -5.88 7.47
CA TYR A 28 -15.47 -5.85 6.52
C TYR A 28 -14.46 -7.00 6.75
N HIS A 29 -14.88 -8.11 7.36
CA HIS A 29 -14.00 -9.22 7.73
C HIS A 29 -13.24 -9.78 6.52
N THR A 30 -13.86 -9.83 5.35
CA THR A 30 -13.23 -10.33 4.12
C THR A 30 -12.08 -9.41 3.68
N GLU A 31 -12.30 -8.10 3.64
CA GLU A 31 -11.25 -7.13 3.30
C GLU A 31 -10.10 -7.16 4.31
N PHE A 32 -10.39 -7.33 5.60
CA PHE A 32 -9.34 -7.49 6.62
C PHE A 32 -8.55 -8.77 6.45
N GLN A 33 -9.23 -9.89 6.23
CA GLN A 33 -8.59 -11.18 6.00
C GLN A 33 -7.68 -11.14 4.77
N HIS A 34 -8.17 -10.54 3.69
CA HIS A 34 -7.43 -10.32 2.45
C HIS A 34 -6.21 -9.40 2.64
N ALA A 35 -6.36 -8.37 3.47
CA ALA A 35 -5.26 -7.49 3.86
C ALA A 35 -4.23 -8.18 4.79
N GLY A 36 -4.49 -9.40 5.26
CA GLY A 36 -3.60 -10.18 6.14
C GLY A 36 -3.87 -10.02 7.63
N TYR A 37 -5.05 -9.51 8.00
CA TYR A 37 -5.45 -9.26 9.39
C TYR A 37 -6.58 -10.18 9.83
N ASP A 38 -6.41 -10.79 10.99
CA ASP A 38 -7.41 -11.64 11.64
C ASP A 38 -8.40 -10.79 12.44
N GLU A 39 -9.70 -10.93 12.16
CA GLU A 39 -10.79 -10.21 12.84
C GLU A 39 -10.71 -10.36 14.37
N HIS A 40 -10.44 -11.58 14.88
CA HIS A 40 -10.37 -11.82 16.32
C HIS A 40 -9.23 -11.02 16.97
N VAL A 41 -8.09 -10.89 16.29
CA VAL A 41 -6.96 -10.09 16.77
C VAL A 41 -7.29 -8.60 16.75
N LEU A 42 -8.01 -8.12 15.73
CA LEU A 42 -8.48 -6.74 15.66
C LEU A 42 -9.46 -6.42 16.81
N CYS A 43 -10.38 -7.33 17.09
CA CYS A 43 -11.35 -7.22 18.18
C CYS A 43 -10.67 -7.22 19.56
N GLN A 44 -9.62 -8.01 19.78
CA GLN A 44 -8.87 -8.02 21.04
C GLN A 44 -8.14 -6.69 21.32
N ASN A 45 -7.77 -5.94 20.28
CA ASN A 45 -7.02 -4.69 20.39
C ASN A 45 -7.90 -3.43 20.27
N ILE A 46 -9.22 -3.55 20.49
CA ILE A 46 -10.18 -2.49 20.15
C ILE A 46 -10.04 -1.22 21.00
N HIS A 47 -9.74 -1.36 22.29
CA HIS A 47 -9.58 -0.24 23.21
C HIS A 47 -8.38 0.67 22.86
N PRO A 48 -7.15 0.16 22.70
CA PRO A 48 -6.03 1.00 22.26
C PRO A 48 -6.24 1.53 20.84
N THR A 49 -6.97 0.80 19.99
CA THR A 49 -7.34 1.25 18.64
C THR A 49 -8.22 2.49 18.69
N LEU A 50 -9.28 2.49 19.51
CA LEU A 50 -10.24 3.58 19.64
C LEU A 50 -9.59 4.90 20.07
N LEU A 51 -8.75 4.86 21.12
CA LEU A 51 -8.08 6.06 21.62
C LEU A 51 -7.20 6.73 20.56
N LYS A 52 -6.49 5.94 19.76
CA LYS A 52 -5.64 6.46 18.69
C LYS A 52 -6.46 7.05 17.54
N LEU A 53 -7.57 6.42 17.19
CA LEU A 53 -8.48 6.93 16.15
C LEU A 53 -9.12 8.26 16.52
N GLU A 54 -9.53 8.41 17.78
CA GLU A 54 -10.07 9.69 18.26
C GLU A 54 -9.06 10.82 18.11
N GLN A 55 -7.78 10.54 18.37
CA GLN A 55 -6.69 11.51 18.21
C GLN A 55 -6.42 11.83 16.73
N ASP A 56 -6.40 10.80 15.88
CA ASP A 56 -6.06 10.93 14.45
C ASP A 56 -7.25 11.42 13.60
N LEU A 57 -8.47 11.46 14.16
CA LEU A 57 -9.72 11.76 13.46
C LEU A 57 -9.68 12.98 12.53
N PRO A 58 -9.19 14.17 12.94
CA PRO A 58 -9.14 15.32 12.05
C PRO A 58 -8.25 15.09 10.83
N LEU A 59 -7.17 14.33 11.01
CA LEU A 59 -6.21 14.03 9.95
C LEU A 59 -6.73 12.95 9.00
N ILE A 60 -7.41 11.93 9.54
CA ILE A 60 -8.11 10.90 8.74
C ILE A 60 -9.10 11.57 7.76
N LEU A 61 -9.93 12.51 8.26
CA LEU A 61 -10.89 13.24 7.43
C LEU A 61 -10.18 14.08 6.36
N LYS A 62 -9.06 14.72 6.70
CA LYS A 62 -8.26 15.49 5.73
C LYS A 62 -7.70 14.59 4.63
N ILE A 63 -7.09 13.46 5.00
CA ILE A 63 -6.53 12.46 4.08
C ILE A 63 -7.60 11.91 3.14
N ASN A 64 -8.78 11.60 3.67
CA ASN A 64 -9.91 11.06 2.91
C ASN A 64 -10.29 11.93 1.70
N THR A 65 -10.25 13.26 1.85
CA THR A 65 -10.59 14.19 0.75
C THR A 65 -9.55 14.22 -0.37
N THR A 66 -8.29 13.88 -0.08
CA THR A 66 -7.19 13.99 -1.04
C THR A 66 -6.75 12.65 -1.63
N LEU A 67 -6.96 11.52 -0.93
CA LEU A 67 -6.42 10.22 -1.33
C LEU A 67 -6.80 9.80 -2.75
N VAL A 68 -8.08 9.97 -3.12
CA VAL A 68 -8.55 9.62 -4.46
C VAL A 68 -7.80 10.42 -5.52
N HIS A 69 -7.62 11.72 -5.31
CA HIS A 69 -6.87 12.59 -6.22
C HIS A 69 -5.41 12.15 -6.34
N ILE A 70 -4.75 11.88 -5.21
CA ILE A 70 -3.36 11.39 -5.17
C ILE A 70 -3.22 10.08 -5.97
N ILE A 71 -4.11 9.11 -5.75
CA ILE A 71 -4.12 7.83 -6.47
C ILE A 71 -4.22 8.05 -7.98
N PHE A 72 -5.13 8.94 -8.43
CA PHE A 72 -5.28 9.24 -9.85
C PHE A 72 -4.02 9.90 -10.43
N GLU A 73 -3.45 10.89 -9.77
CA GLU A 73 -2.26 11.59 -10.26
C GLU A 73 -1.04 10.66 -10.34
N VAL A 74 -0.82 9.82 -9.34
CA VAL A 74 0.25 8.84 -9.33
C VAL A 74 0.05 7.83 -10.47
N ARG A 75 -1.15 7.27 -10.64
CA ARG A 75 -1.47 6.35 -11.76
C ARG A 75 -1.22 6.99 -13.13
N LEU A 76 -1.59 8.26 -13.30
CA LEU A 76 -1.34 8.99 -14.54
C LEU A 76 0.15 9.14 -14.84
N LYS A 77 1.01 9.29 -13.83
CA LYS A 77 2.46 9.29 -14.03
C LYS A 77 2.96 7.91 -14.49
N PHE A 78 2.48 6.81 -13.90
CA PHE A 78 2.82 5.46 -14.37
C PHE A 78 2.40 5.24 -15.82
N LEU A 79 1.18 5.63 -16.19
CA LEU A 79 0.69 5.51 -17.57
C LEU A 79 1.57 6.31 -18.54
N LYS A 80 1.96 7.53 -18.20
CA LYS A 80 2.80 8.38 -19.07
C LYS A 80 4.21 7.83 -19.22
N GLN A 81 4.81 7.35 -18.13
CA GLN A 81 6.20 6.94 -18.12
C GLN A 81 6.40 5.51 -18.65
N TYR A 82 5.52 4.58 -18.28
CA TYR A 82 5.68 3.14 -18.54
C TYR A 82 4.63 2.57 -19.50
N GLN A 83 3.69 3.39 -19.99
CA GLN A 83 2.56 2.94 -20.81
C GLN A 83 1.64 1.92 -20.10
N THR A 84 1.73 1.83 -18.77
CA THR A 84 0.97 0.90 -17.94
C THR A 84 -0.05 1.66 -17.10
N TYR A 85 -1.32 1.32 -17.26
CA TYR A 85 -2.38 1.83 -16.39
C TYR A 85 -2.70 0.81 -15.30
N LEU A 86 -2.18 1.03 -14.08
CA LEU A 86 -2.41 0.17 -12.93
C LEU A 86 -3.86 0.26 -12.45
N LYS A 87 -4.59 -0.87 -12.45
CA LYS A 87 -6.03 -0.95 -12.11
C LYS A 87 -6.36 -1.77 -10.85
N PRO A 88 -5.59 -1.70 -9.74
CA PRO A 88 -5.99 -2.42 -8.54
C PRO A 88 -7.35 -1.92 -8.03
N ASP A 89 -8.11 -2.81 -7.42
CA ASP A 89 -9.19 -2.41 -6.51
C ASP A 89 -8.56 -1.88 -5.22
N ILE A 90 -9.00 -0.71 -4.76
CA ILE A 90 -8.38 0.01 -3.64
C ILE A 90 -9.36 0.14 -2.49
N TYR A 91 -8.94 -0.21 -1.28
CA TYR A 91 -9.75 -0.21 -0.06
C TYR A 91 -9.06 0.64 1.01
N PHE A 92 -9.84 1.47 1.70
CA PHE A 92 -9.33 2.39 2.74
C PHE A 92 -9.70 1.88 4.14
N LEU A 93 -8.87 1.03 4.73
CA LEU A 93 -9.20 0.38 5.99
C LEU A 93 -8.80 1.24 7.20
N VAL A 94 -9.71 1.29 8.18
CA VAL A 94 -9.60 2.14 9.37
C VAL A 94 -9.28 1.28 10.59
N GLY A 95 -8.09 1.40 11.17
CA GLY A 95 -7.63 0.74 12.40
C GLY A 95 -6.16 1.04 12.74
N THR A 96 -5.66 0.58 13.88
CA THR A 96 -4.29 0.90 14.29
C THR A 96 -3.26 -0.10 13.78
N TYR A 97 -2.78 0.13 12.56
CA TYR A 97 -1.82 -0.74 11.88
C TYR A 97 -0.39 -0.20 11.98
N LYS A 98 0.60 -1.10 11.86
CA LYS A 98 2.03 -0.74 11.79
C LYS A 98 2.50 -0.45 10.37
N GLU A 99 1.76 -0.95 9.39
CA GLU A 99 2.08 -0.85 7.97
C GLU A 99 1.17 0.18 7.31
N ASP A 100 1.64 0.77 6.21
CA ASP A 100 0.90 1.80 5.50
C ASP A 100 -0.11 1.20 4.50
N ALA A 101 0.21 0.04 3.94
CA ALA A 101 -0.66 -0.71 3.04
C ALA A 101 -0.23 -2.18 2.88
N SER A 102 -1.14 -2.97 2.33
CA SER A 102 -0.96 -4.35 1.89
C SER A 102 -1.40 -4.52 0.44
N ILE A 103 -0.70 -5.36 -0.33
CA ILE A 103 -1.04 -5.69 -1.72
C ILE A 103 -1.33 -7.19 -1.80
N GLN A 104 -2.45 -7.52 -2.44
CA GLN A 104 -2.83 -8.89 -2.75
C GLN A 104 -3.02 -9.05 -4.25
N LEU A 105 -2.47 -10.12 -4.80
CA LEU A 105 -2.47 -10.41 -6.24
C LEU A 105 -3.35 -11.63 -6.49
N GLU A 106 -4.66 -11.41 -6.56
CA GLU A 106 -5.65 -12.40 -6.99
C GLU A 106 -5.87 -12.29 -8.51
N ASP A 107 -7.02 -12.72 -9.03
CA ASP A 107 -7.43 -12.47 -10.42
C ASP A 107 -7.33 -10.97 -10.76
N ASN A 108 -7.77 -10.12 -9.83
CA ASN A 108 -7.50 -8.69 -9.82
C ASN A 108 -6.54 -8.35 -8.67
N ALA A 109 -5.68 -7.35 -8.87
CA ALA A 109 -4.87 -6.82 -7.78
C ALA A 109 -5.72 -6.01 -6.81
N HIS A 110 -5.49 -6.17 -5.52
CA HIS A 110 -6.12 -5.40 -4.44
C HIS A 110 -5.04 -4.65 -3.66
N LEU A 111 -5.29 -3.37 -3.39
CA LEU A 111 -4.45 -2.50 -2.56
C LEU A 111 -5.27 -2.04 -1.34
N TYR A 112 -4.87 -2.49 -0.16
CA TYR A 112 -5.48 -2.12 1.11
C TYR A 112 -4.63 -1.04 1.77
N LEU A 113 -5.13 0.19 1.87
CA LEU A 113 -4.46 1.32 2.51
C LEU A 113 -4.93 1.47 3.96
N PHE A 114 -3.98 1.60 4.88
CA PHE A 114 -4.24 1.71 6.33
C PHE A 114 -4.16 3.17 6.78
N ILE A 115 -5.32 3.77 7.00
CA ILE A 115 -5.46 5.24 7.01
C ILE A 115 -4.76 5.91 8.19
N GLU A 116 -4.73 5.24 9.33
CA GLU A 116 -4.07 5.69 10.56
C GLU A 116 -2.55 5.64 10.40
N SER A 117 -2.02 4.65 9.70
CA SER A 117 -0.59 4.63 9.40
C SER A 117 -0.23 5.78 8.45
N LEU A 118 -1.06 6.00 7.43
CA LEU A 118 -0.92 7.12 6.49
C LEU A 118 -1.02 8.50 7.18
N CYS A 119 -1.74 8.62 8.30
CA CYS A 119 -1.77 9.84 9.11
C CYS A 119 -0.36 10.26 9.58
N HIS A 120 0.48 9.32 10.01
CA HIS A 120 1.86 9.64 10.41
C HIS A 120 2.77 10.05 9.24
N LYS A 121 2.29 9.89 8.00
CA LYS A 121 3.02 10.21 6.77
C LYS A 121 2.27 11.20 5.89
N TYR A 122 1.45 12.05 6.51
CA TYR A 122 0.59 13.00 5.80
C TYR A 122 1.34 13.85 4.76
N ASP A 123 2.54 14.33 5.10
CA ASP A 123 3.32 15.17 4.19
C ASP A 123 3.96 14.38 3.04
N LEU A 124 3.96 13.04 3.12
CA LEU A 124 4.57 12.12 2.16
C LEU A 124 3.53 11.25 1.43
N LEU A 125 2.24 11.59 1.47
CA LEU A 125 1.19 10.73 0.89
C LEU A 125 1.43 10.40 -0.59
N TYR A 126 1.85 11.38 -1.39
CA TYR A 126 2.21 11.13 -2.79
C TYR A 126 3.32 10.07 -2.94
N ASP A 127 4.35 10.18 -2.12
CA ASP A 127 5.50 9.28 -2.12
C ASP A 127 5.11 7.88 -1.63
N VAL A 128 4.29 7.77 -0.59
CA VAL A 128 3.79 6.49 -0.06
C VAL A 128 2.88 5.79 -1.07
N ILE A 129 1.94 6.51 -1.68
CA ILE A 129 1.06 5.92 -2.72
C ILE A 129 1.87 5.51 -3.94
N ALA A 130 2.84 6.33 -4.38
CA ALA A 130 3.75 5.98 -5.45
C ALA A 130 4.59 4.75 -5.13
N TYR A 131 5.04 4.60 -3.88
CA TYR A 131 5.79 3.43 -3.43
C TYR A 131 4.98 2.13 -3.59
N TYR A 132 3.73 2.11 -3.13
CA TYR A 132 2.90 0.91 -3.27
C TYR A 132 2.47 0.64 -4.71
N LEU A 133 2.25 1.68 -5.53
CA LEU A 133 2.00 1.50 -6.96
C LEU A 133 3.25 1.04 -7.72
N ALA A 134 4.46 1.43 -7.30
CA ALA A 134 5.71 0.91 -7.85
C ALA A 134 5.88 -0.58 -7.51
N LYS A 135 5.58 -0.99 -6.28
CA LYS A 135 5.54 -2.41 -5.91
C LYS A 135 4.54 -3.17 -6.79
N LEU A 136 3.31 -2.67 -6.88
CA LEU A 136 2.30 -3.31 -7.73
C LEU A 136 2.77 -3.46 -9.17
N TYR A 137 3.37 -2.41 -9.76
CA TYR A 137 3.90 -2.45 -11.11
C TYR A 137 4.95 -3.56 -11.32
N ILE A 138 5.90 -3.70 -10.39
CA ILE A 138 6.91 -4.77 -10.40
C ILE A 138 6.22 -6.14 -10.44
N TYR A 139 5.23 -6.35 -9.58
CA TYR A 139 4.59 -7.66 -9.47
C TYR A 139 3.60 -7.97 -10.59
N GLU A 140 2.94 -6.98 -11.17
CA GLU A 140 2.15 -7.16 -12.40
C GLU A 140 3.04 -7.67 -13.53
N ILE A 141 4.25 -7.10 -13.69
CA ILE A 141 5.24 -7.61 -14.65
C ILE A 141 5.63 -9.04 -14.30
N ILE A 142 6.00 -9.34 -13.04
CA ILE A 142 6.41 -10.70 -12.68
C ILE A 142 5.26 -11.71 -12.93
N LYS A 143 4.01 -11.33 -12.66
CA LYS A 143 2.82 -12.17 -12.86
C LYS A 143 2.62 -12.55 -14.33
N GLU A 144 2.95 -11.66 -15.27
CA GLU A 144 2.91 -11.95 -16.71
C GLU A 144 3.87 -13.07 -17.13
N TYR A 145 5.02 -13.21 -16.46
CA TYR A 145 6.06 -14.19 -16.81
C TYR A 145 6.03 -15.44 -15.93
N TYR A 146 5.63 -15.31 -14.67
CA TYR A 146 5.64 -16.37 -13.66
C TYR A 146 4.31 -16.41 -12.87
N PRO A 147 3.17 -16.70 -13.54
CA PRO A 147 1.85 -16.65 -12.91
C PRO A 147 1.73 -17.60 -11.70
N GLU A 148 2.33 -18.79 -11.78
CA GLU A 148 2.31 -19.81 -10.72
C GLU A 148 3.05 -19.35 -9.44
N THR A 149 4.07 -18.49 -9.58
CA THR A 149 4.89 -17.99 -8.48
C THR A 149 4.17 -16.93 -7.64
N ILE A 150 3.12 -16.31 -8.21
CA ILE A 150 2.34 -15.24 -7.59
C ILE A 150 0.87 -15.69 -7.47
N THR A 151 0.64 -16.86 -6.87
CA THR A 151 -0.72 -17.42 -6.80
C THR A 151 -1.50 -17.00 -5.55
N THR A 152 -0.88 -16.42 -4.50
CA THR A 152 -1.63 -15.95 -3.30
C THR A 152 -0.81 -15.06 -2.35
N THR A 153 0.26 -14.43 -2.82
CA THR A 153 1.20 -13.78 -1.89
C THR A 153 0.68 -12.40 -1.51
N ILE A 154 0.11 -12.27 -0.31
CA ILE A 154 0.14 -11.00 0.43
C ILE A 154 1.60 -10.55 0.40
N LEU A 155 1.90 -9.43 -0.24
CA LEU A 155 3.26 -8.92 -0.38
C LEU A 155 3.72 -8.26 0.92
N ASN A 156 3.79 -9.09 1.97
CA ASN A 156 4.41 -8.79 3.24
C ASN A 156 5.90 -9.17 3.25
N ASN A 157 6.47 -9.57 2.09
CA ASN A 157 7.86 -9.95 2.00
C ASN A 157 8.71 -8.68 2.11
N LYS A 158 8.97 -8.34 3.36
CA LYS A 158 9.76 -7.21 3.78
C LYS A 158 11.18 -7.45 3.29
N HIS A 159 11.51 -6.72 2.22
CA HIS A 159 12.86 -6.19 2.00
C HIS A 159 13.80 -7.09 1.21
N VAL A 160 13.32 -7.60 0.07
CA VAL A 160 14.28 -7.97 -0.99
C VAL A 160 14.97 -6.67 -1.42
N ILE A 161 16.26 -6.51 -1.08
CA ILE A 161 17.03 -5.28 -1.39
C ILE A 161 16.93 -4.90 -2.87
N LEU A 162 16.88 -5.90 -3.76
CA LEU A 162 16.68 -5.69 -5.19
C LEU A 162 15.32 -5.09 -5.52
N GLU A 163 14.23 -5.61 -4.94
CA GLU A 163 12.88 -5.04 -5.12
C GLU A 163 12.84 -3.58 -4.66
N GLU A 164 13.37 -3.30 -3.47
CA GLU A 164 13.40 -1.95 -2.90
C GLU A 164 14.27 -0.99 -3.74
N ALA A 165 15.36 -1.49 -4.34
CA ALA A 165 16.19 -0.71 -5.24
C ALA A 165 15.47 -0.39 -6.57
N ILE A 166 14.72 -1.35 -7.11
CA ILE A 166 13.87 -1.14 -8.28
C ILE A 166 12.77 -0.13 -7.96
N VAL A 167 12.11 -0.25 -6.80
CA VAL A 167 11.12 0.73 -6.33
C VAL A 167 11.74 2.12 -6.24
N LEU A 168 12.92 2.26 -5.61
CA LEU A 168 13.62 3.54 -5.53
C LEU A 168 13.94 4.12 -6.92
N HIS A 169 14.38 3.28 -7.87
CA HIS A 169 14.63 3.69 -9.24
C HIS A 169 13.35 4.19 -9.95
N ILE A 170 12.24 3.47 -9.82
CA ILE A 170 10.93 3.87 -10.35
C ILE A 170 10.48 5.20 -9.75
N LEU A 171 10.57 5.35 -8.42
CA LEU A 171 10.17 6.58 -7.74
C LEU A 171 10.98 7.79 -8.22
N LYS A 172 12.32 7.66 -8.32
CA LYS A 172 13.17 8.72 -8.89
C LYS A 172 12.74 9.09 -10.30
N THR A 173 12.48 8.10 -11.15
CA THR A 173 12.05 8.29 -12.54
C THR A 173 10.73 9.06 -12.63
N LEU A 174 9.81 8.81 -11.69
CA LEU A 174 8.51 9.49 -11.60
C LEU A 174 8.55 10.82 -10.83
N ASN A 175 9.74 11.28 -10.42
CA ASN A 175 9.95 12.45 -9.55
C ASN A 175 9.22 12.33 -8.21
N TYR A 176 9.36 11.18 -7.55
CA TYR A 176 8.94 10.93 -6.17
C TYR A 176 10.15 10.59 -5.29
N THR A 177 9.97 10.78 -3.99
CA THR A 177 10.97 10.46 -2.98
C THR A 177 10.67 9.09 -2.36
N TYR A 178 11.71 8.32 -2.03
CA TYR A 178 11.52 7.09 -1.26
C TYR A 178 11.09 7.41 0.18
N PRO A 179 9.92 6.94 0.65
CA PRO A 179 9.34 7.39 1.92
C PRO A 179 9.89 6.69 3.18
N TYR A 180 10.80 5.71 3.04
CA TYR A 180 11.35 4.92 4.16
C TYR A 180 12.88 5.07 4.29
N LYS A 181 13.40 6.31 4.23
CA LYS A 181 14.86 6.59 4.26
C LYS A 181 15.53 6.27 5.60
N ASP A 182 14.75 6.12 6.65
CA ASP A 182 15.17 5.78 8.01
C ASP A 182 15.50 4.29 8.19
N ARG A 183 15.24 3.46 7.17
CA ARG A 183 15.60 2.04 7.19
C ARG A 183 17.10 1.83 7.28
N HIS A 184 17.48 0.80 8.05
CA HIS A 184 18.88 0.43 8.26
C HIS A 184 19.61 0.01 6.97
N ASP A 185 18.88 -0.57 6.00
CA ASP A 185 19.38 -1.06 4.71
C ASP A 185 19.29 -0.01 3.58
N PHE A 186 18.85 1.22 3.87
CA PHE A 186 18.62 2.24 2.85
C PHE A 186 19.88 2.59 2.03
N LYS A 187 21.07 2.52 2.64
CA LYS A 187 22.33 2.74 1.92
C LYS A 187 22.57 1.69 0.84
N ASP A 188 22.26 0.43 1.12
CA ASP A 188 22.45 -0.67 0.18
C ASP A 188 21.42 -0.57 -0.96
N ILE A 189 20.17 -0.23 -0.61
CA ILE A 189 19.10 0.07 -1.57
C ILE A 189 19.53 1.21 -2.52
N GLN A 190 20.07 2.31 -1.97
CA GLN A 190 20.50 3.46 -2.76
C GLN A 190 21.66 3.13 -3.70
N GLN A 191 22.66 2.38 -3.24
CA GLN A 191 23.78 1.95 -4.06
C GLN A 191 23.33 1.05 -5.21
N LEU A 192 22.45 0.10 -4.93
CA LEU A 192 21.92 -0.81 -5.95
C LEU A 192 21.06 -0.06 -6.98
N ALA A 193 20.16 0.83 -6.52
CA ALA A 193 19.33 1.63 -7.40
C ALA A 193 20.15 2.54 -8.34
N SER A 194 21.30 3.02 -7.89
CA SER A 194 22.21 3.84 -8.73
C SER A 194 22.87 3.02 -9.83
N LYS A 195 23.09 1.71 -9.61
CA LYS A 195 23.57 0.79 -10.66
C LYS A 195 22.47 0.47 -11.68
N LEU A 196 21.21 0.43 -11.24
CA LEU A 196 20.06 0.20 -12.12
C LEU A 196 19.82 1.32 -13.13
N GLU A 197 20.27 2.55 -12.86
CA GLU A 197 20.06 3.70 -13.77
C GLU A 197 20.61 3.47 -15.19
N SER A 198 21.61 2.58 -15.37
CA SER A 198 22.16 2.20 -16.67
C SER A 198 21.66 0.87 -17.24
N GLU A 199 20.92 0.07 -16.45
CA GLU A 199 20.66 -1.35 -16.74
C GLU A 199 19.21 -1.79 -16.46
N PHE A 200 18.29 -0.86 -16.21
CA PHE A 200 16.91 -1.21 -15.85
C PHE A 200 16.15 -1.82 -17.03
N THR A 201 15.94 -3.14 -16.99
CA THR A 201 15.12 -3.88 -17.97
C THR A 201 14.10 -4.78 -17.28
N THR A 202 13.20 -5.38 -18.06
CA THR A 202 12.26 -6.40 -17.57
C THR A 202 13.01 -7.55 -16.92
N GLU A 203 14.14 -8.00 -17.47
CA GLU A 203 14.95 -9.07 -16.87
C GLU A 203 15.45 -8.70 -15.46
N THR A 204 15.79 -7.44 -15.22
CA THR A 204 16.13 -6.95 -13.87
C THR A 204 14.96 -7.13 -12.90
N ILE A 205 13.74 -6.84 -13.34
CA ILE A 205 12.52 -7.00 -12.55
C ILE A 205 12.28 -8.48 -12.24
N LEU A 206 12.44 -9.35 -13.23
CA LEU A 206 12.24 -10.79 -13.09
C LEU A 206 13.23 -11.45 -12.10
N GLN A 207 14.41 -10.85 -11.87
CA GLN A 207 15.36 -11.33 -10.86
C GLN A 207 14.85 -11.21 -9.42
N VAL A 208 13.78 -10.44 -9.18
CA VAL A 208 13.17 -10.29 -7.84
C VAL A 208 12.68 -11.64 -7.29
N VAL A 209 12.19 -12.54 -8.15
CA VAL A 209 11.68 -13.88 -7.74
C VAL A 209 12.69 -15.01 -7.92
N GLN A 210 13.89 -14.73 -8.43
CA GLN A 210 14.92 -15.74 -8.71
C GLN A 210 15.91 -15.96 -7.56
N LYS A 211 15.66 -15.37 -6.38
CA LYS A 211 16.49 -15.49 -5.17
C LYS A 211 15.64 -15.84 -3.96
#